data_AF-A0A931IUJ9-F1
#
_entry.id   AF-A0A931IUJ9-F1
#
_cell.length_a   1.000
_cell.length_b   1.000
_cell.length_c   1.000
_cell.angle_alpha   90.00
_cell.angle_beta   90.00
_cell.angle_gamma   90.00
#
_symmetry.space_group_name_H-M   'P 1'
#
loop_
_entity.id
_entity.type
_entity.pdbx_description
1 polymer ?
#
loop_
_entity_poly.entity_id
_entity_poly.type
_entity_poly.pdbx_seq_one_letter_code
_entity_poly.pdbx_strand_id
1 'polypeptide(L)'
;MSKKIVMTLAVAVVIAAASALSVQPVGAERLGLQLVTEGPTTEGSVLKEPAHEGDKHHKHHKGGMSRESFEAYRLKKLQEMAAYFGIPTEGKTAQQLKKELIVAKETNKEKWEAFKQEHEAKRLEHLRAIAKKHGISTEGKSVEQLHKELMESRSKQE
;
A
#
# COMPACT_ATOMS: atom_id res chain seq x y z
N MET A 1 9.79 -9.17 -59.46
CA MET A 1 8.56 -10.00 -59.43
C MET A 1 8.48 -10.56 -58.02
N SER A 2 7.54 -10.18 -57.16
CA SER A 2 6.10 -10.45 -57.28
C SER A 2 5.25 -9.42 -56.52
N LYS A 3 3.99 -9.37 -56.93
CA LYS A 3 2.96 -8.35 -56.66
C LYS A 3 1.98 -8.85 -55.58
N LYS A 4 1.48 -7.91 -54.75
CA LYS A 4 0.13 -7.83 -54.14
C LYS A 4 -0.19 -8.90 -53.06
N ILE A 5 -0.98 -8.67 -52.02
CA ILE A 5 -2.40 -8.28 -52.02
C ILE A 5 -2.77 -7.64 -50.67
N VAL A 6 -3.50 -6.52 -50.73
CA VAL A 6 -4.30 -5.94 -49.66
C VAL A 6 -5.59 -6.75 -49.54
N MET A 7 -6.04 -7.12 -48.34
CA MET A 7 -7.42 -7.56 -48.14
C MET A 7 -7.99 -7.10 -46.79
N THR A 8 -9.04 -6.31 -46.94
CA THR A 8 -9.96 -5.68 -45.99
C THR A 8 -10.97 -6.64 -45.35
N LEU A 9 -11.55 -6.19 -44.21
CA LEU A 9 -12.91 -6.49 -43.68
C LEU A 9 -13.13 -7.93 -43.12
N ALA A 10 -13.93 -8.21 -42.09
CA ALA A 10 -15.05 -7.47 -41.49
C ALA A 10 -15.55 -8.11 -40.16
N VAL A 11 -16.44 -7.36 -39.48
CA VAL A 11 -17.66 -7.81 -38.77
C VAL A 11 -17.59 -8.23 -37.28
N ALA A 12 -18.42 -7.50 -36.54
CA ALA A 12 -18.77 -7.56 -35.13
C ALA A 12 -19.78 -8.68 -34.80
N VAL A 13 -19.81 -9.13 -33.53
CA VAL A 13 -21.05 -9.58 -32.88
C VAL A 13 -21.04 -9.13 -31.41
N VAL A 14 -22.04 -8.31 -31.09
CA VAL A 14 -22.51 -7.97 -29.75
C VAL A 14 -23.32 -9.15 -29.21
N ILE A 15 -23.05 -9.60 -27.98
CA ILE A 15 -24.04 -10.32 -27.19
C ILE A 15 -24.09 -9.69 -25.80
N ALA A 16 -25.18 -8.96 -25.57
CA ALA A 16 -25.64 -8.55 -24.26
C ALA A 16 -26.38 -9.73 -23.60
N ALA A 17 -26.13 -9.97 -22.31
CA ALA A 17 -27.01 -10.77 -21.47
C ALA A 17 -27.12 -10.08 -20.10
N ALA A 18 -28.16 -9.27 -19.96
CA ALA A 18 -28.63 -8.78 -18.68
C ALA A 18 -29.52 -9.86 -18.04
N SER A 19 -29.15 -10.32 -16.86
CA SER A 19 -30.04 -11.11 -16.00
C SER A 19 -30.18 -10.37 -14.68
N ALA A 20 -31.23 -9.54 -14.61
CA ALA A 20 -31.78 -9.06 -13.36
C ALA A 20 -32.69 -10.15 -12.80
N LEU A 21 -32.44 -10.64 -11.59
CA LEU A 21 -33.44 -11.34 -10.79
C LEU A 21 -33.55 -10.67 -9.42
N SER A 22 -34.74 -10.10 -9.23
CA SER A 22 -35.24 -9.45 -8.02
C SER A 22 -35.69 -10.51 -7.00
N VAL A 23 -35.27 -10.39 -5.74
CA VAL A 23 -35.98 -10.95 -4.58
C VAL A 23 -35.88 -9.98 -3.39
N GLN A 24 -37.01 -9.38 -3.05
CA GLN A 24 -37.40 -8.92 -1.71
C GLN A 24 -38.78 -9.58 -1.42
N PRO A 25 -39.43 -9.38 -0.26
CA PRO A 25 -38.99 -9.27 1.13
C PRO A 25 -39.69 -10.34 2.01
N VAL A 26 -39.24 -10.57 3.23
CA VAL A 26 -40.10 -11.17 4.27
C VAL A 26 -39.89 -10.46 5.59
N GLY A 27 -40.88 -9.64 5.95
CA GLY A 27 -41.14 -9.28 7.33
C GLY A 27 -42.12 -10.27 7.93
N ALA A 28 -41.97 -10.57 9.22
CA ALA A 28 -43.04 -10.63 10.22
C ALA A 28 -42.51 -11.34 11.48
N GLU A 29 -42.56 -10.58 12.58
CA GLU A 29 -42.86 -10.97 13.96
C GLU A 29 -42.42 -12.34 14.51
N ARG A 30 -41.76 -12.32 15.68
CA ARG A 30 -42.32 -12.93 16.90
C ARG A 30 -41.79 -12.28 18.17
N LEU A 31 -42.74 -11.75 18.95
CA LEU A 31 -42.63 -11.54 20.39
C LEU A 31 -42.29 -12.87 21.08
N GLY A 32 -41.32 -12.84 21.98
CA GLY A 32 -40.95 -13.95 22.85
C GLY A 32 -40.17 -13.44 24.05
N LEU A 33 -40.91 -13.04 25.09
CA LEU A 33 -40.40 -12.80 26.42
C LEU A 33 -39.85 -14.12 26.98
N GLN A 34 -38.57 -14.18 27.38
CA GLN A 34 -38.15 -15.14 28.38
C GLN A 34 -36.95 -14.60 29.16
N LEU A 35 -37.21 -14.23 30.42
CA LEU A 35 -36.22 -14.18 31.50
C LEU A 35 -35.45 -15.50 31.54
N VAL A 36 -34.15 -15.49 31.88
CA VAL A 36 -33.64 -15.98 33.18
C VAL A 36 -32.09 -15.93 33.25
N THR A 37 -31.61 -15.72 34.48
CA THR A 37 -30.31 -16.08 35.09
C THR A 37 -28.99 -15.43 34.65
N GLU A 38 -28.56 -14.43 35.43
CA GLU A 38 -27.36 -14.43 36.29
C GLU A 38 -26.16 -15.32 35.91
N GLY A 39 -24.96 -14.72 35.78
CA GLY A 39 -23.68 -15.43 35.93
C GLY A 39 -22.54 -14.89 35.05
N PRO A 40 -21.35 -14.57 35.60
CA PRO A 40 -20.41 -13.62 35.00
C PRO A 40 -19.38 -14.27 34.06
N THR A 41 -19.10 -13.65 32.92
CA THR A 41 -17.85 -13.88 32.16
C THR A 41 -17.47 -12.57 31.47
N THR A 42 -16.97 -11.64 32.28
CA THR A 42 -16.17 -10.52 31.77
C THR A 42 -14.71 -10.94 31.86
N GLU A 43 -14.32 -11.91 31.03
CA GLU A 43 -12.91 -12.03 30.68
C GLU A 43 -12.64 -10.96 29.63
N GLY A 44 -12.45 -9.74 30.14
CA GLY A 44 -11.80 -8.68 29.39
C GLY A 44 -10.45 -9.22 28.95
N SER A 45 -10.35 -9.51 27.66
CA SER A 45 -9.08 -9.67 26.96
C SER A 45 -8.38 -8.32 27.01
N VAL A 46 -7.75 -8.06 28.16
CA VAL A 46 -6.78 -7.00 28.35
C VAL A 46 -5.57 -7.45 27.53
N LEU A 47 -5.52 -6.99 26.29
CA LEU A 47 -4.29 -6.95 25.52
C LEU A 47 -3.30 -6.13 26.35
N LYS A 48 -2.47 -6.85 27.11
CA LYS A 48 -1.31 -6.35 27.82
C LYS A 48 -0.37 -5.80 26.76
N GLU A 49 -0.46 -4.50 26.50
CA GLU A 49 0.57 -3.79 25.75
C GLU A 49 1.91 -4.06 26.47
N PRO A 50 2.93 -4.59 25.77
CA PRO A 50 4.24 -4.67 26.38
C PRO A 50 4.71 -3.24 26.65
N ALA A 51 4.86 -2.93 27.94
CA ALA A 51 5.54 -1.72 28.39
C ALA A 51 6.90 -1.67 27.69
N HIS A 52 7.01 -0.81 26.67
CA HIS A 52 8.25 -0.58 25.97
C HIS A 52 9.08 0.38 26.84
N GLU A 53 9.59 -0.14 27.96
CA GLU A 53 10.51 0.55 28.84
C GLU A 53 11.88 0.55 28.17
N GLY A 54 12.04 1.49 27.25
CA GLY A 54 13.28 1.80 26.57
C GLY A 54 13.33 3.31 26.45
N ASP A 55 13.80 3.94 27.51
CA ASP A 55 14.05 5.38 27.60
C ASP A 55 15.18 5.76 26.62
N LYS A 56 14.84 5.78 25.35
CA LYS A 56 15.67 6.33 24.28
C LYS A 56 15.10 7.70 24.01
N HIS A 57 15.76 8.72 24.56
CA HIS A 57 15.56 10.12 24.19
C HIS A 57 15.68 10.27 22.66
N HIS A 58 14.57 10.09 21.95
CA HIS A 58 14.48 10.39 20.54
C HIS A 58 14.54 11.91 20.44
N LYS A 59 15.71 12.45 20.09
CA LYS A 59 15.86 13.85 19.70
C LYS A 59 14.87 14.11 18.58
N HIS A 60 13.74 14.75 18.90
CA HIS A 60 12.76 15.15 17.90
C HIS A 60 13.42 16.21 17.01
N HIS A 61 13.92 15.79 15.85
CA HIS A 61 14.43 16.69 14.84
C HIS A 61 13.36 17.73 14.53
N LYS A 62 13.64 19.02 14.79
CA LYS A 62 12.70 20.16 14.63
C LYS A 62 12.36 20.50 13.15
N GLY A 63 12.45 19.54 12.25
CA GLY A 63 12.10 19.67 10.83
C GLY A 63 10.87 18.85 10.45
N GLY A 64 9.80 18.96 11.24
CA GLY A 64 8.56 18.20 11.03
C GLY A 64 7.71 18.80 9.92
N MET A 65 7.43 18.02 8.87
CA MET A 65 6.41 18.32 7.87
C MET A 65 5.07 18.59 8.56
N SER A 66 4.32 19.63 8.14
CA SER A 66 2.99 19.90 8.71
C SER A 66 2.05 18.71 8.47
N ARG A 67 1.04 18.52 9.34
CA ARG A 67 0.07 17.42 9.20
C ARG A 67 -0.60 17.43 7.81
N GLU A 68 -0.96 18.60 7.33
CA GLU A 68 -1.55 18.78 5.99
C GLU A 68 -0.58 18.37 4.88
N SER A 69 0.68 18.81 4.97
CA SER A 69 1.72 18.43 4.01
C SER A 69 1.97 16.93 4.03
N PHE A 70 1.90 16.31 5.20
CA PHE A 70 2.04 14.86 5.37
C PHE A 70 0.87 14.10 4.74
N GLU A 71 -0.37 14.54 4.94
CA GLU A 71 -1.54 13.91 4.33
C GLU A 71 -1.53 14.07 2.80
N ALA A 72 -1.13 15.24 2.29
CA ALA A 72 -0.96 15.47 0.85
C ALA A 72 0.12 14.56 0.26
N TYR A 73 1.28 14.45 0.92
CA TYR A 73 2.36 13.55 0.54
C TYR A 73 1.89 12.09 0.54
N ARG A 74 1.20 11.67 1.60
CA ARG A 74 0.65 10.31 1.73
C ARG A 74 -0.37 10.01 0.64
N LEU A 75 -1.31 10.93 0.37
CA LEU A 75 -2.30 10.78 -0.69
C LEU A 75 -1.62 10.61 -2.04
N LYS A 76 -0.65 11.47 -2.36
CA LYS A 76 0.13 11.38 -3.60
C LYS A 76 0.81 10.01 -3.74
N LYS A 77 1.41 9.48 -2.67
CA LYS A 77 2.01 8.14 -2.70
C LYS A 77 1.01 7.02 -2.94
N LEU A 78 -0.17 7.11 -2.33
CA LEU A 78 -1.23 6.14 -2.58
C LEU A 78 -1.76 6.23 -4.02
N GLN A 79 -1.84 7.42 -4.60
CA GLN A 79 -2.22 7.61 -6.00
C GLN A 79 -1.18 7.03 -6.97
N GLU A 80 0.11 7.26 -6.72
CA GLU A 80 1.20 6.66 -7.51
C GLU A 80 1.12 5.13 -7.50
N MET A 81 0.90 4.52 -6.33
CA MET A 81 0.71 3.07 -6.21
C MET A 81 -0.57 2.61 -6.90
N ALA A 82 -1.70 3.29 -6.67
CA ALA A 82 -2.98 2.95 -7.27
C ALA A 82 -2.91 2.96 -8.80
N ALA A 83 -2.27 3.98 -9.39
CA ALA A 83 -2.04 4.06 -10.82
C ALA A 83 -1.23 2.86 -11.35
N TYR A 84 -0.18 2.44 -10.65
CA TYR A 84 0.59 1.25 -11.01
C TYR A 84 -0.26 -0.03 -11.00
N PHE A 85 -1.18 -0.16 -10.04
CA PHE A 85 -2.11 -1.29 -9.95
C PHE A 85 -3.34 -1.17 -10.86
N GLY A 86 -3.51 -0.06 -11.58
CA GLY A 86 -4.67 0.19 -12.44
C GLY A 86 -5.94 0.54 -11.67
N ILE A 87 -5.80 1.01 -10.42
CA ILE A 87 -6.91 1.43 -9.57
C ILE A 87 -7.23 2.90 -9.89
N PRO A 88 -8.49 3.25 -10.20
CA PRO A 88 -8.85 4.63 -10.48
C PRO A 88 -8.67 5.50 -9.22
N THR A 89 -8.06 6.67 -9.36
CA THR A 89 -7.69 7.56 -8.25
C THR A 89 -8.59 8.79 -8.10
N GLU A 90 -9.39 9.10 -9.10
CA GLU A 90 -10.20 10.32 -9.15
C GLU A 90 -11.31 10.29 -8.09
N GLY A 91 -11.43 11.39 -7.34
CA GLY A 91 -12.44 11.55 -6.28
C GLY A 91 -12.26 10.66 -5.05
N LYS A 92 -11.21 9.83 -5.00
CA LYS A 92 -10.98 8.91 -3.88
C LYS A 92 -10.14 9.52 -2.76
N THR A 93 -10.54 9.23 -1.54
CA THR A 93 -9.79 9.58 -0.33
C THR A 93 -8.60 8.64 -0.12
N ALA A 94 -7.61 9.08 0.67
CA ALA A 94 -6.45 8.26 1.03
C ALA A 94 -6.84 6.92 1.70
N GLN A 95 -7.90 6.91 2.51
CA GLN A 95 -8.37 5.69 3.18
C GLN A 95 -8.99 4.69 2.19
N GLN A 96 -9.76 5.17 1.20
CA GLN A 96 -10.32 4.33 0.15
C GLN A 96 -9.21 3.71 -0.70
N LEU A 97 -8.25 4.53 -1.16
CA LEU A 97 -7.10 4.05 -1.93
C LEU A 97 -6.30 3.01 -1.16
N LYS A 98 -6.07 3.22 0.14
CA LYS A 98 -5.36 2.26 0.99
C LYS A 98 -6.08 0.90 1.02
N LYS A 99 -7.40 0.88 1.19
CA LYS A 99 -8.19 -0.36 1.23
C LYS A 99 -8.12 -1.10 -0.10
N GLU A 100 -8.33 -0.40 -1.20
CA GLU A 100 -8.26 -1.01 -2.54
C GLU A 100 -6.85 -1.53 -2.86
N LEU A 101 -5.80 -0.81 -2.45
CA LEU A 101 -4.42 -1.26 -2.60
C LEU A 101 -4.11 -2.53 -1.78
N ILE A 102 -4.68 -2.66 -0.57
CA ILE A 102 -4.52 -3.88 0.23
C ILE A 102 -5.12 -5.07 -0.53
N VAL A 103 -6.34 -4.92 -1.06
CA VAL A 103 -6.97 -5.95 -1.88
C VAL A 103 -6.14 -6.25 -3.11
N ALA A 104 -5.70 -5.24 -3.86
CA ALA A 104 -4.88 -5.45 -5.06
C ALA A 104 -3.54 -6.15 -4.75
N LYS A 105 -2.93 -5.86 -3.60
CA LYS A 105 -1.72 -6.54 -3.12
C LYS A 105 -1.99 -8.01 -2.82
N GLU A 106 -3.12 -8.34 -2.22
CA GLU A 106 -3.50 -9.71 -1.88
C GLU A 106 -3.88 -10.52 -3.13
N THR A 107 -4.60 -9.90 -4.07
CA THR A 107 -5.01 -10.51 -5.34
C THR A 107 -3.82 -10.72 -6.28
N ASN A 108 -2.94 -9.73 -6.41
CA ASN A 108 -1.83 -9.75 -7.37
C ASN A 108 -0.47 -9.65 -6.67
N LYS A 109 -0.14 -10.67 -5.87
CA LYS A 109 1.12 -10.72 -5.11
C LYS A 109 2.36 -10.61 -6.01
N GLU A 110 2.35 -11.26 -7.17
CA GLU A 110 3.47 -11.19 -8.13
C GLU A 110 3.73 -9.76 -8.62
N LYS A 111 2.66 -9.02 -8.96
CA LYS A 111 2.76 -7.61 -9.37
C LYS A 111 3.26 -6.72 -8.22
N TRP A 112 2.90 -7.03 -6.98
CA TRP A 112 3.44 -6.37 -5.79
C TRP A 112 4.93 -6.65 -5.56
N GLU A 113 5.37 -7.90 -5.76
CA GLU A 113 6.80 -8.23 -5.68
C GLU A 113 7.60 -7.52 -6.77
N ALA A 114 7.11 -7.51 -8.02
CA ALA A 114 7.73 -6.76 -9.11
C ALA A 114 7.83 -5.25 -8.82
N PHE A 115 6.75 -4.66 -8.27
CA PHE A 115 6.75 -3.26 -7.83
C PHE A 115 7.83 -2.97 -6.78
N LYS A 116 7.95 -3.84 -5.76
CA LYS A 116 8.99 -3.70 -4.74
C LYS A 116 10.39 -3.78 -5.33
N GLN A 117 10.64 -4.75 -6.21
CA GLN A 117 11.95 -4.93 -6.85
C GLN A 117 12.34 -3.72 -7.70
N GLU A 118 11.40 -3.18 -8.48
CA GLU A 118 11.66 -1.97 -9.28
C GLU A 118 12.00 -0.77 -8.38
N HIS A 119 11.23 -0.56 -7.32
CA HIS A 119 11.48 0.54 -6.37
C HIS A 119 12.74 0.33 -5.53
N GLU A 120 13.08 -0.90 -5.20
CA GLU A 120 14.31 -1.26 -4.50
C GLU A 120 15.53 -0.98 -5.38
N ALA A 121 15.48 -1.32 -6.67
CA ALA A 121 16.54 -0.99 -7.62
C ALA A 121 16.75 0.51 -7.75
N LYS A 122 15.67 1.30 -7.84
CA LYS A 122 15.74 2.78 -7.83
C LYS A 122 16.35 3.31 -6.53
N ARG A 123 15.96 2.74 -5.38
CA ARG A 123 16.52 3.12 -4.07
C ARG A 123 18.01 2.81 -3.99
N LEU A 124 18.43 1.63 -4.46
CA LEU A 124 19.82 1.20 -4.51
C LEU A 124 20.66 2.16 -5.37
N GLU A 125 20.19 2.50 -6.57
CA GLU A 125 20.86 3.46 -7.45
C GLU A 125 21.02 4.83 -6.77
N HIS A 126 19.95 5.33 -6.16
CA HIS A 126 19.98 6.59 -5.42
C HIS A 126 20.98 6.55 -4.25
N LEU A 127 20.99 5.47 -3.47
CA LEU A 127 21.95 5.30 -2.37
C LEU A 127 23.39 5.21 -2.88
N ARG A 128 23.64 4.53 -4.01
CA ARG A 128 24.98 4.50 -4.63
C ARG A 128 25.41 5.90 -5.07
N ALA A 129 24.51 6.69 -5.65
CA ALA A 129 24.80 8.06 -6.04
C ALA A 129 25.16 8.93 -4.83
N ILE A 130 24.45 8.79 -3.71
CA ILE A 130 24.76 9.50 -2.46
C ILE A 130 26.09 8.98 -1.87
N ALA A 131 26.27 7.67 -1.76
CA ALA A 131 27.49 7.04 -1.24
C ALA A 131 28.75 7.54 -1.96
N LYS A 132 28.72 7.61 -3.29
CA LYS A 132 29.82 8.20 -4.08
C LYS A 132 30.13 9.65 -3.69
N LYS A 133 29.12 10.48 -3.43
CA LYS A 133 29.32 11.87 -2.97
C LYS A 133 29.97 11.95 -1.60
N HIS A 134 29.74 10.96 -0.74
CA HIS A 134 30.33 10.86 0.59
C HIS A 134 31.64 10.04 0.62
N GLY A 135 32.17 9.62 -0.54
CA GLY A 135 33.41 8.84 -0.62
C GLY A 135 33.29 7.39 -0.13
N ILE A 136 32.07 6.85 -0.06
CA ILE A 136 31.79 5.48 0.40
C ILE A 136 31.84 4.51 -0.79
N SER A 137 32.56 3.39 -0.64
CA SER A 137 32.61 2.32 -1.65
C SER A 137 31.23 1.68 -1.84
N THR A 138 30.82 1.47 -3.10
CA THR A 138 29.48 0.98 -3.48
C THR A 138 29.44 -0.44 -4.04
N GLU A 139 30.59 -1.05 -4.28
CA GLU A 139 30.69 -2.36 -4.93
C GLU A 139 30.30 -3.49 -3.97
N GLY A 140 29.45 -4.42 -4.44
CA GLY A 140 29.00 -5.57 -3.65
C GLY A 140 28.09 -5.27 -2.46
N LYS A 141 27.79 -4.00 -2.17
CA LYS A 141 26.96 -3.63 -1.01
C LYS A 141 25.47 -3.64 -1.30
N SER A 142 24.70 -4.12 -0.32
CA SER A 142 23.24 -4.10 -0.33
C SER A 142 22.68 -2.71 -0.01
N VAL A 143 21.38 -2.54 -0.27
CA VAL A 143 20.64 -1.31 0.04
C VAL A 143 20.75 -0.95 1.54
N GLU A 144 20.64 -1.93 2.42
CA GLU A 144 20.70 -1.73 3.87
C GLU A 144 22.10 -1.35 4.34
N GLN A 145 23.14 -2.01 3.82
CA GLN A 145 24.53 -1.71 4.13
C GLN A 145 24.88 -0.28 3.72
N LEU A 146 24.54 0.12 2.48
CA LEU A 146 24.77 1.48 2.00
C LEU A 146 24.01 2.51 2.84
N HIS A 147 22.76 2.21 3.21
CA HIS A 147 21.97 3.11 4.03
C HIS A 147 22.57 3.31 5.42
N LYS A 148 23.01 2.23 6.06
CA LYS A 148 23.64 2.26 7.38
C LYS A 148 24.94 3.05 7.36
N GLU A 149 25.84 2.74 6.42
CA GLU A 149 27.11 3.46 6.29
C GLU A 149 26.91 4.95 5.98
N LEU A 150 25.91 5.30 5.16
CA LEU A 150 25.56 6.69 4.90
C LEU A 150 25.08 7.41 6.17
N MET A 151 24.24 6.77 6.98
CA MET A 151 23.80 7.33 8.26
C MET A 151 24.98 7.55 9.21
N GLU A 152 25.86 6.55 9.34
CA GLU A 152 27.07 6.66 10.17
C GLU A 152 28.04 7.74 9.68
N SER A 153 28.19 7.90 8.36
CA SER A 153 29.04 8.96 7.78
C SER A 153 28.51 10.35 8.13
N ARG A 154 27.19 10.54 8.11
CA ARG A 154 26.56 11.82 8.46
C ARG A 154 26.67 12.12 9.94
N SER A 155 26.47 11.13 10.81
CA SER A 155 26.61 11.33 12.25
C SER A 155 28.04 11.63 12.70
N LYS A 156 29.05 11.22 11.93
CA LYS A 156 30.47 11.51 12.22
C LYS A 156 30.94 12.87 11.70
N GLN A 157 30.15 13.51 10.84
CA GLN A 157 30.42 14.86 10.33
C GLN A 157 29.79 15.95 11.20
N GLU A 158 28.90 15.59 12.12
CA GLU A 158 28.37 16.46 13.19
C GLU A 158 29.30 16.49 14.40
#